data_AF-A0AAJ1FNM9-F1
#
_entry.id   AF-A0AAJ1FNM9-F1
#
_cell.length_a   1.000
_cell.length_b   1.000
_cell.length_c   1.000
_cell.angle_alpha   90.00
_cell.angle_beta   90.00
_cell.angle_gamma   90.00
#
_symmetry.space_group_name_H-M   'P 1'
#
loop_
_entity.id
_entity.type
_entity.pdbx_description
1 polymer ?
#
loop_
_entity_poly.entity_id
_entity_poly.type
_entity_poly.pdbx_seq_one_letter_code
_entity_poly.pdbx_strand_id
1 'polypeptide(L)'
;MAAHLIGKPPKTDVPGLVKKKKGPVTGPRKNIIFKDGSAKEKVAALVAALKADGYDFTVGIPLDTPIGKSERVVSAGKGIGDKKNMKLIENLAKQAGASIGSSRPVAETLQYVPLDRYVGMSGQKFVGNLYIACGISGALQHLKGIKDATTIVAINTNANAPIFKNADYGIVGDLVEILPLLTKELDNGETKKDAPPMKKMKRVIPRVVYSPHVYVCSGCGHEYNPDLGDEDSDIKPGTRFKDLPEDWTCPDCGDPKSGYIDAK
;
A
#
# COMPACT_ATOMS: atom_id res chain seq x y z
N MET A 1 -42.76 48.81 -12.88
CA MET A 1 -41.98 48.89 -11.62
C MET A 1 -41.31 47.53 -11.43
N ALA A 2 -39.99 47.48 -11.66
CA ALA A 2 -39.21 46.25 -11.67
C ALA A 2 -39.05 45.69 -10.25
N ALA A 3 -39.39 44.42 -10.06
CA ALA A 3 -39.14 43.69 -8.82
C ALA A 3 -37.65 43.31 -8.73
N HIS A 4 -37.05 43.65 -7.60
CA HIS A 4 -35.64 43.49 -7.30
C HIS A 4 -35.25 42.00 -7.20
N LEU A 5 -34.46 41.52 -8.17
CA LEU A 5 -33.75 40.24 -8.11
C LEU A 5 -32.52 40.41 -7.22
N ILE A 6 -32.58 39.97 -5.97
CA ILE A 6 -31.39 39.79 -5.13
C ILE A 6 -30.60 38.62 -5.72
N GLY A 7 -29.52 38.96 -6.43
CA GLY A 7 -28.53 38.00 -6.92
C GLY A 7 -27.81 37.34 -5.75
N LYS A 8 -27.62 36.03 -5.85
CA LYS A 8 -26.65 35.28 -5.04
C LYS A 8 -25.27 35.94 -5.21
N PRO A 9 -24.51 36.20 -4.13
CA PRO A 9 -23.15 36.71 -4.28
C PRO A 9 -22.30 35.68 -5.05
N PRO A 10 -21.42 36.13 -5.97
CA PRO A 10 -20.48 35.23 -6.63
C PRO A 10 -19.57 34.61 -5.57
N LYS A 11 -19.38 33.29 -5.66
CA LYS A 11 -18.34 32.62 -4.88
C LYS A 11 -17.01 33.21 -5.33
N THR A 12 -16.34 33.92 -4.42
CA THR A 12 -14.95 34.32 -4.58
C THR A 12 -14.11 33.04 -4.64
N ASP A 13 -13.53 32.77 -5.80
CA ASP A 13 -12.45 31.82 -5.96
C ASP A 13 -11.26 32.28 -5.11
N VAL A 14 -11.11 31.69 -3.94
CA VAL A 14 -9.89 31.79 -3.13
C VAL A 14 -8.76 31.10 -3.89
N PRO A 15 -7.69 31.80 -4.29
CA PRO A 15 -6.54 31.19 -4.93
C PRO A 15 -5.80 30.29 -3.93
N GLY A 16 -5.52 29.04 -4.33
CA GLY A 16 -4.33 28.33 -3.84
C GLY A 16 -4.39 27.62 -2.49
N LEU A 17 -5.48 26.94 -2.12
CA LEU A 17 -5.35 25.82 -1.16
C LEU A 17 -4.72 24.63 -1.90
N VAL A 18 -3.39 24.50 -1.78
CA VAL A 18 -2.66 23.29 -2.18
C VAL A 18 -3.36 22.11 -1.51
N LYS A 19 -4.06 21.28 -2.29
CA LYS A 19 -4.77 20.11 -1.77
C LYS A 19 -3.72 19.20 -1.12
N LYS A 20 -3.67 19.16 0.23
CA LYS A 20 -2.88 18.18 1.01
C LYS A 20 -2.97 16.83 0.30
N LYS A 21 -1.85 16.32 -0.24
CA LYS A 21 -1.80 15.00 -0.90
C LYS A 21 -2.37 13.99 0.10
N LYS A 22 -3.58 13.46 -0.17
CA LYS A 22 -4.22 12.47 0.71
C LYS A 22 -3.27 11.27 0.82
N GLY A 23 -2.91 10.90 2.04
CA GLY A 23 -2.09 9.72 2.33
C GLY A 23 -2.73 8.43 1.80
N PRO A 24 -2.06 7.27 1.95
CA PRO A 24 -2.53 6.03 1.38
C PRO A 24 -3.96 5.70 1.83
N VAL A 25 -4.78 5.19 0.91
CA VAL A 25 -6.17 4.79 1.14
C VAL A 25 -6.27 3.75 2.26
N THR A 26 -5.23 2.93 2.40
CA THR A 26 -5.16 1.85 3.39
C THR A 26 -4.57 2.28 4.73
N GLY A 27 -4.33 3.58 4.93
CA GLY A 27 -3.67 4.14 6.12
C GLY A 27 -2.14 4.12 6.00
N PRO A 28 -1.40 4.50 7.04
CA PRO A 28 0.06 4.47 7.01
C PRO A 28 0.57 3.03 6.88
N ARG A 29 1.65 2.86 6.11
CA ARG A 29 2.24 1.57 5.73
C ARG A 29 3.76 1.63 5.83
N LYS A 30 4.41 0.48 5.96
CA LYS A 30 5.88 0.40 6.00
C LYS A 30 6.55 0.86 4.70
N ASN A 31 5.90 0.66 3.55
CA ASN A 31 6.36 1.08 2.24
C ASN A 31 7.78 0.61 1.86
N ILE A 32 8.17 -0.59 2.28
CA ILE A 32 9.49 -1.17 1.96
C ILE A 32 9.40 -1.86 0.59
N ILE A 33 10.02 -1.27 -0.44
CA ILE A 33 9.96 -1.78 -1.81
C ILE A 33 11.32 -2.32 -2.25
N PHE A 34 11.38 -3.62 -2.55
CA PHE A 34 12.56 -4.31 -3.07
C PHE A 34 12.65 -4.10 -4.59
N LYS A 35 13.39 -3.06 -5.00
CA LYS A 35 13.59 -2.67 -6.41
C LYS A 35 14.85 -3.26 -7.02
N ASP A 36 15.91 -3.36 -6.24
CA ASP A 36 17.25 -3.75 -6.68
C ASP A 36 17.58 -5.21 -6.32
N GLY A 37 18.61 -5.77 -6.96
CA GLY A 37 19.04 -7.16 -6.80
C GLY A 37 18.29 -8.16 -7.69
N SER A 38 18.72 -9.41 -7.66
CA SER A 38 18.06 -10.51 -8.38
C SER A 38 16.68 -10.80 -7.80
N ALA A 39 15.81 -11.44 -8.60
CA ALA A 39 14.50 -11.89 -8.16
C ALA A 39 14.56 -12.77 -6.90
N LYS A 40 15.60 -13.61 -6.79
CA LYS A 40 15.82 -14.49 -5.63
C LYS A 40 16.15 -13.69 -4.36
N GLU A 41 17.01 -12.68 -4.47
CA GLU A 41 17.37 -11.82 -3.33
C GLU A 41 16.16 -11.02 -2.83
N LYS A 42 15.36 -10.47 -3.74
CA LYS A 42 14.11 -9.75 -3.39
C LYS A 42 13.12 -10.67 -2.67
N VAL A 43 12.96 -11.89 -3.16
CA VAL A 43 12.08 -12.90 -2.53
C VAL A 43 12.59 -13.28 -1.14
N ALA A 44 13.89 -13.57 -1.00
CA ALA A 44 14.49 -13.91 0.29
C ALA A 44 14.32 -12.76 1.31
N ALA A 45 14.54 -11.52 0.89
CA ALA A 45 14.36 -10.34 1.73
C ALA A 45 12.89 -10.16 2.18
N LEU A 46 11.93 -10.36 1.27
CA LEU A 46 10.50 -10.33 1.60
C LEU A 46 10.15 -11.40 2.63
N VAL A 47 10.57 -12.65 2.41
CA VAL A 47 10.26 -13.77 3.31
C VAL A 47 10.90 -13.55 4.68
N ALA A 48 12.14 -13.07 4.73
CA ALA A 48 12.82 -12.71 5.98
C ALA A 48 12.06 -11.62 6.74
N ALA A 49 11.60 -10.57 6.05
CA ALA A 49 10.83 -9.49 6.67
C ALA A 49 9.47 -9.98 7.21
N LEU A 50 8.76 -10.83 6.47
CA LEU A 50 7.51 -11.42 6.94
C LEU A 50 7.72 -12.34 8.15
N LYS A 51 8.78 -13.15 8.16
CA LYS A 51 9.14 -13.96 9.34
C LYS A 51 9.49 -13.08 10.55
N ALA A 52 10.22 -11.98 10.34
CA ALA A 52 10.53 -11.01 11.40
C ALA A 52 9.28 -10.32 11.96
N ASP A 53 8.26 -10.14 11.14
CA ASP A 53 6.93 -9.66 11.56
C ASP A 53 6.10 -10.71 12.31
N GLY A 54 6.58 -11.96 12.40
CA GLY A 54 5.94 -13.05 13.12
C GLY A 54 4.99 -13.90 12.27
N TYR A 55 5.08 -13.85 10.94
CA TYR A 55 4.31 -14.75 10.08
C TYR A 55 4.90 -16.16 10.09
N ASP A 56 4.08 -17.12 10.52
CA ASP A 56 4.39 -18.55 10.47
C ASP A 56 3.75 -19.21 9.24
N PHE A 57 4.59 -19.64 8.30
CA PHE A 57 4.15 -20.31 7.06
C PHE A 57 4.10 -21.84 7.17
N THR A 58 4.20 -22.41 8.37
CA THR A 58 4.03 -23.87 8.60
C THR A 58 2.56 -24.29 8.74
N VAL A 59 1.67 -23.32 8.95
CA VAL A 59 0.22 -23.52 9.03
C VAL A 59 -0.49 -23.07 7.76
N GLY A 60 -1.69 -23.61 7.51
CA GLY A 60 -2.50 -23.24 6.37
C GLY A 60 -4.01 -23.29 6.59
N ILE A 61 -4.73 -22.72 5.63
CA ILE A 61 -6.19 -22.72 5.55
C ILE A 61 -6.62 -23.25 4.17
N PRO A 62 -7.85 -23.76 4.02
CA PRO A 62 -8.39 -24.14 2.72
C PRO A 62 -8.37 -22.99 1.72
N LEU A 63 -8.06 -23.29 0.45
CA LEU A 63 -7.95 -22.29 -0.63
C LEU A 63 -9.27 -21.53 -0.88
N ASP A 64 -10.38 -22.20 -0.61
CA ASP A 64 -11.75 -21.74 -0.79
C ASP A 64 -12.33 -21.11 0.50
N THR A 65 -11.54 -20.97 1.57
CA THR A 65 -11.98 -20.27 2.79
C THR A 65 -12.55 -18.91 2.41
N PRO A 66 -13.74 -18.52 2.92
CA PRO A 66 -14.31 -17.20 2.62
C PRO A 66 -13.34 -16.06 2.98
N ILE A 67 -13.22 -15.08 2.09
CA ILE A 67 -12.24 -13.98 2.25
C ILE A 67 -12.36 -13.28 3.60
N GLY A 68 -13.57 -13.01 4.07
CA GLY A 68 -13.81 -12.34 5.36
C GLY A 68 -13.41 -13.17 6.59
N LYS A 69 -13.25 -14.50 6.44
CA LYS A 69 -12.81 -15.42 7.50
C LYS A 69 -11.35 -15.87 7.33
N SER A 70 -10.70 -15.46 6.25
CA SER A 70 -9.35 -15.91 5.93
C SER A 70 -8.34 -15.09 6.72
N GLU A 71 -7.39 -15.77 7.36
CA GLU A 71 -6.25 -15.08 7.99
C GLU A 71 -5.33 -14.46 6.92
N ARG A 72 -5.17 -15.15 5.79
CA ARG A 72 -4.25 -14.78 4.72
C ARG A 72 -4.93 -14.97 3.38
N VAL A 73 -4.66 -14.05 2.44
CA VAL A 73 -5.18 -14.13 1.08
C VAL A 73 -4.04 -13.86 0.09
N VAL A 74 -3.90 -14.74 -0.90
CA VAL A 74 -3.12 -14.45 -2.12
C VAL A 74 -4.12 -14.07 -3.20
N SER A 75 -3.98 -12.85 -3.72
CA SER A 75 -4.95 -12.22 -4.60
C SER A 75 -4.40 -11.98 -6.00
N ALA A 76 -5.10 -12.51 -7.00
CA ALA A 76 -4.76 -12.34 -8.40
C ALA A 76 -5.32 -11.03 -8.99
N GLY A 77 -4.44 -10.25 -9.61
CA GLY A 77 -4.78 -9.05 -10.39
C GLY A 77 -4.85 -9.31 -11.88
N LYS A 78 -5.37 -8.34 -12.64
CA LYS A 78 -5.37 -8.39 -14.11
C LYS A 78 -3.95 -8.61 -14.69
N GLY A 79 -2.91 -8.16 -13.97
CA GLY A 79 -1.52 -8.36 -14.36
C GLY A 79 -1.07 -9.82 -14.40
N ILE A 80 -1.87 -10.78 -13.90
CA ILE A 80 -1.54 -12.22 -13.97
C ILE A 80 -1.50 -12.75 -15.42
N GLY A 81 -2.13 -12.04 -16.37
CA GLY A 81 -2.17 -12.45 -17.77
C GLY A 81 -3.08 -13.66 -17.98
N ASP A 82 -2.57 -14.67 -18.69
CA ASP A 82 -3.33 -15.87 -19.08
C ASP A 82 -3.87 -16.68 -17.89
N LYS A 83 -5.01 -17.35 -18.09
CA LYS A 83 -5.65 -18.22 -17.07
C LYS A 83 -4.70 -19.30 -16.52
N LYS A 84 -3.79 -19.83 -17.33
CA LYS A 84 -2.79 -20.84 -16.90
C LYS A 84 -1.91 -20.35 -15.75
N ASN A 85 -1.66 -19.04 -15.66
CA ASN A 85 -0.85 -18.43 -14.62
C ASN A 85 -1.57 -18.41 -13.26
N MET A 86 -2.89 -18.68 -13.21
CA MET A 86 -3.59 -18.90 -11.94
C MET A 86 -3.01 -20.07 -11.14
N LYS A 87 -2.38 -21.05 -11.81
CA LYS A 87 -1.65 -22.13 -11.13
C LYS A 87 -0.55 -21.59 -10.21
N LEU A 88 0.10 -20.49 -10.59
CA LEU A 88 1.11 -19.82 -9.77
C LEU A 88 0.50 -19.24 -8.48
N ILE A 89 -0.69 -18.67 -8.60
CA ILE A 89 -1.45 -18.12 -7.47
C ILE A 89 -1.91 -19.24 -6.54
N GLU A 90 -2.43 -20.34 -7.10
CA GLU A 90 -2.84 -21.52 -6.33
C GLU A 90 -1.66 -22.13 -5.56
N ASN A 91 -0.52 -22.29 -6.21
CA ASN A 91 0.68 -22.86 -5.59
C ASN A 91 1.21 -21.96 -4.46
N LEU A 92 1.27 -20.65 -4.70
CA LEU A 92 1.67 -19.69 -3.67
C LEU A 92 0.67 -19.67 -2.51
N ALA A 93 -0.64 -19.71 -2.79
CA ALA A 93 -1.68 -19.71 -1.75
C ALA A 93 -1.55 -20.95 -0.84
N LYS A 94 -1.29 -22.12 -1.41
CA LYS A 94 -1.01 -23.34 -0.64
C LYS A 94 0.20 -23.16 0.27
N GLN A 95 1.32 -22.66 -0.27
CA GLN A 95 2.56 -22.53 0.50
C GLN A 95 2.53 -21.41 1.54
N ALA A 96 1.81 -20.32 1.25
CA ALA A 96 1.59 -19.22 2.19
C ALA A 96 0.56 -19.55 3.28
N GLY A 97 -0.17 -20.67 3.16
CA GLY A 97 -1.26 -21.03 4.06
C GLY A 97 -2.42 -20.04 3.94
N ALA A 98 -2.81 -19.71 2.72
CA ALA A 98 -3.73 -18.63 2.40
C ALA A 98 -4.88 -19.10 1.50
N SER A 99 -6.00 -18.40 1.56
CA SER A 99 -7.06 -18.57 0.58
C SER A 99 -6.80 -17.75 -0.68
N ILE A 100 -7.52 -18.06 -1.76
CA ILE A 100 -7.39 -17.36 -3.04
C ILE A 100 -8.38 -16.21 -3.08
N GLY A 101 -7.90 -15.03 -3.44
CA GLY A 101 -8.69 -13.86 -3.76
C GLY A 101 -8.40 -13.34 -5.17
N SER A 102 -9.12 -12.30 -5.57
CA SER A 102 -8.86 -11.64 -6.84
C SER A 102 -9.32 -10.19 -6.87
N SER A 103 -8.84 -9.46 -7.88
CA SER A 103 -9.39 -8.16 -8.29
C SER A 103 -10.63 -8.33 -9.17
N ARG A 104 -11.46 -7.27 -9.26
CA ARG A 104 -12.69 -7.27 -10.06
C ARG A 104 -12.50 -7.78 -11.50
N PRO A 105 -11.50 -7.33 -12.28
CA PRO A 105 -11.33 -7.79 -13.65
C PRO A 105 -11.08 -9.30 -13.76
N VAL A 106 -10.44 -9.93 -12.76
CA VAL A 106 -10.13 -11.36 -12.80
C VAL A 106 -11.38 -12.21 -12.57
N ALA A 107 -12.30 -11.76 -11.72
CA ALA A 107 -13.56 -12.47 -11.44
C ALA A 107 -14.68 -12.14 -12.46
N GLU A 108 -14.88 -10.87 -12.80
CA GLU A 108 -15.99 -10.45 -13.66
C GLU A 108 -15.65 -10.52 -15.15
N THR A 109 -14.50 -9.98 -15.57
CA THR A 109 -14.15 -9.86 -16.99
C THR A 109 -13.47 -11.11 -17.52
N LEU A 110 -12.49 -11.63 -16.78
CA LEU A 110 -11.71 -12.80 -17.17
C LEU A 110 -12.36 -14.11 -16.72
N GLN A 111 -13.21 -14.06 -15.68
CA GLN A 111 -13.92 -15.22 -15.11
C GLN A 111 -12.97 -16.38 -14.74
N TYR A 112 -11.80 -16.04 -14.20
CA TYR A 112 -10.81 -17.04 -13.77
C TYR A 112 -11.16 -17.67 -12.43
N VAL A 113 -11.88 -16.93 -11.60
CA VAL A 113 -12.34 -17.34 -10.27
C VAL A 113 -13.79 -16.89 -10.09
N PRO A 114 -14.57 -17.52 -9.19
CA PRO A 114 -15.93 -17.10 -8.94
C PRO A 114 -16.02 -15.72 -8.28
N LEU A 115 -17.19 -15.09 -8.36
CA LEU A 115 -17.42 -13.72 -7.90
C LEU A 115 -17.20 -13.54 -6.38
N ASP A 116 -17.36 -14.59 -5.58
CA ASP A 116 -17.09 -14.54 -4.14
C ASP A 116 -15.60 -14.38 -3.81
N ARG A 117 -14.70 -14.56 -4.79
CA ARG A 117 -13.25 -14.30 -4.64
C ARG A 117 -12.87 -12.84 -4.90
N TYR A 118 -13.76 -12.03 -5.46
CA TYR A 118 -13.48 -10.64 -5.76
C TYR A 118 -13.38 -9.81 -4.49
N VAL A 119 -12.22 -9.18 -4.27
CA VAL A 119 -11.96 -8.23 -3.18
C VAL A 119 -12.03 -6.79 -3.68
N GLY A 120 -12.83 -5.95 -3.01
CA GLY A 120 -12.95 -4.53 -3.37
C GLY A 120 -14.09 -3.80 -2.68
N MET A 121 -14.42 -2.60 -3.18
CA MET A 121 -15.45 -1.73 -2.61
C MET A 121 -16.81 -2.43 -2.60
N SER A 122 -17.19 -3.03 -3.72
CA SER A 122 -18.46 -3.74 -3.93
C SER A 122 -18.33 -5.26 -3.85
N GLY A 123 -17.13 -5.77 -3.55
CA GLY A 123 -16.86 -7.19 -3.38
C GLY A 123 -16.62 -7.54 -1.92
N GLN A 124 -15.90 -8.63 -1.67
CA GLN A 124 -15.47 -9.04 -0.34
C GLN A 124 -14.51 -8.03 0.29
N LYS A 125 -14.56 -7.96 1.63
CA LYS A 125 -13.61 -7.21 2.46
C LYS A 125 -12.64 -8.18 3.10
N PHE A 126 -11.36 -7.89 2.96
CA PHE A 126 -10.32 -8.61 3.67
C PHE A 126 -9.90 -7.83 4.91
N VAL A 127 -10.08 -8.47 6.06
CA VAL A 127 -9.72 -7.95 7.38
C VAL A 127 -8.67 -8.83 8.06
N GLY A 128 -8.06 -9.77 7.32
CA GLY A 128 -7.06 -10.70 7.83
C GLY A 128 -5.70 -10.07 8.09
N ASN A 129 -4.72 -10.92 8.37
CA ASN A 129 -3.37 -10.52 8.72
C ASN A 129 -2.49 -10.27 7.50
N LEU A 130 -2.52 -11.12 6.47
CA LEU A 130 -1.63 -11.02 5.32
C LEU A 130 -2.39 -10.97 4.00
N TYR A 131 -2.22 -9.90 3.24
CA TYR A 131 -2.74 -9.78 1.88
C TYR A 131 -1.59 -9.71 0.88
N ILE A 132 -1.47 -10.70 0.00
CA ILE A 132 -0.46 -10.72 -1.07
C ILE A 132 -1.14 -10.37 -2.39
N ALA A 133 -0.88 -9.18 -2.90
CA ALA A 133 -1.46 -8.64 -4.12
C ALA A 133 -0.53 -8.90 -5.32
N CYS A 134 -0.90 -9.86 -6.17
CA CYS A 134 -0.10 -10.29 -7.33
C CYS A 134 -0.65 -9.66 -8.62
N GLY A 135 0.05 -8.68 -9.20
CA GLY A 135 -0.37 -8.04 -10.46
C GLY A 135 -1.58 -7.12 -10.31
N ILE A 136 -1.83 -6.59 -9.11
CA ILE A 136 -2.94 -5.67 -8.83
C ILE A 136 -2.40 -4.24 -8.89
N SER A 137 -3.06 -3.35 -9.65
CA SER A 137 -2.63 -1.96 -9.81
C SER A 137 -2.89 -1.10 -8.58
N GLY A 138 -3.90 -1.43 -7.77
CA GLY A 138 -4.31 -0.64 -6.60
C GLY A 138 -5.35 0.43 -6.92
N ALA A 139 -6.32 0.12 -7.79
CA ALA A 139 -7.50 0.97 -7.99
C ALA A 139 -8.20 1.26 -6.65
N LEU A 140 -8.73 2.48 -6.48
CA LEU A 140 -9.36 2.94 -5.23
C LEU A 140 -10.42 1.96 -4.70
N GLN A 141 -11.20 1.38 -5.61
CA GLN A 141 -12.22 0.40 -5.26
C GLN A 141 -11.60 -0.85 -4.63
N HIS A 142 -10.51 -1.36 -5.19
CA HIS A 142 -9.81 -2.52 -4.64
C HIS A 142 -9.17 -2.19 -3.28
N LEU A 143 -8.50 -1.03 -3.15
CA LEU A 143 -7.86 -0.60 -1.91
C LEU A 143 -8.85 -0.50 -0.74
N LYS A 144 -10.08 -0.05 -0.98
CA LYS A 144 -11.15 -0.05 0.03
C LYS A 144 -11.60 -1.45 0.47
N GLY A 145 -11.27 -2.50 -0.28
CA GLY A 145 -11.50 -3.90 0.11
C GLY A 145 -10.43 -4.45 1.05
N ILE A 146 -9.23 -3.85 1.07
CA ILE A 146 -8.06 -4.33 1.83
C ILE A 146 -7.55 -3.30 2.85
N LYS A 147 -8.27 -2.18 3.04
CA LYS A 147 -7.94 -1.14 4.01
C LYS A 147 -7.66 -1.72 5.39
N ASP A 148 -8.41 -2.76 5.77
CA ASP A 148 -8.38 -3.37 7.10
C ASP A 148 -7.38 -4.54 7.25
N ALA A 149 -6.64 -4.87 6.18
CA ALA A 149 -5.50 -5.80 6.21
C ALA A 149 -4.36 -5.34 7.13
N THR A 150 -3.82 -6.26 7.94
CA THR A 150 -2.69 -5.92 8.83
C THR A 150 -1.45 -5.58 8.02
N THR A 151 -1.04 -6.50 7.15
CA THR A 151 0.12 -6.37 6.26
C THR A 151 -0.31 -6.59 4.82
N ILE A 152 0.11 -5.70 3.94
CA ILE A 152 -0.11 -5.77 2.49
C ILE A 152 1.24 -5.95 1.80
N VAL A 153 1.37 -7.04 1.06
CA VAL A 153 2.50 -7.31 0.15
C VAL A 153 2.02 -7.05 -1.28
N ALA A 154 2.78 -6.30 -2.07
CA ALA A 154 2.47 -6.06 -3.48
C ALA A 154 3.56 -6.60 -4.39
N ILE A 155 3.19 -7.33 -5.44
CA ILE A 155 4.11 -7.79 -6.48
C ILE A 155 3.58 -7.28 -7.80
N ASN A 156 4.35 -6.42 -8.48
CA ASN A 156 3.92 -5.80 -9.73
C ASN A 156 5.13 -5.48 -10.61
N THR A 157 4.99 -5.59 -11.92
CA THR A 157 6.01 -5.20 -12.89
C THR A 157 6.15 -3.68 -12.97
N ASN A 158 5.06 -2.93 -12.76
CA ASN A 158 5.06 -1.47 -12.80
C ASN A 158 5.42 -0.88 -11.43
N ALA A 159 6.66 -0.41 -11.27
CA ALA A 159 7.15 0.26 -10.06
C ALA A 159 6.31 1.45 -9.58
N ASN A 160 5.55 2.08 -10.49
CA ASN A 160 4.70 3.23 -10.21
C ASN A 160 3.25 2.85 -9.88
N ALA A 161 2.95 1.55 -9.76
CA ALA A 161 1.60 1.09 -9.44
C ALA A 161 1.10 1.67 -8.10
N PRO A 162 -0.11 2.27 -8.05
CA PRO A 162 -0.69 2.84 -6.82
C PRO A 162 -0.74 1.90 -5.62
N ILE A 163 -0.76 0.58 -5.86
CA ILE A 163 -0.72 -0.44 -4.80
C ILE A 163 0.51 -0.30 -3.90
N PHE A 164 1.67 0.09 -4.43
CA PHE A 164 2.90 0.17 -3.65
C PHE A 164 2.82 1.24 -2.56
N LYS A 165 2.20 2.38 -2.85
CA LYS A 165 1.91 3.42 -1.85
C LYS A 165 1.00 2.93 -0.72
N ASN A 166 0.29 1.83 -0.94
CA ASN A 166 -0.67 1.23 -0.01
C ASN A 166 -0.19 -0.12 0.54
N ALA A 167 1.07 -0.48 0.31
CA ALA A 167 1.66 -1.74 0.73
C ALA A 167 2.71 -1.52 1.82
N ASP A 168 2.82 -2.51 2.71
CA ASP A 168 3.88 -2.59 3.69
C ASP A 168 5.18 -3.09 3.04
N TYR A 169 5.06 -4.10 2.20
CA TYR A 169 6.16 -4.63 1.41
C TYR A 169 5.83 -4.68 -0.07
N GLY A 170 6.82 -4.49 -0.92
CA GLY A 170 6.64 -4.58 -2.37
C GLY A 170 7.82 -5.20 -3.09
N ILE A 171 7.54 -5.98 -4.13
CA ILE A 171 8.55 -6.43 -5.09
C ILE A 171 8.19 -5.86 -6.46
N VAL A 172 9.16 -5.18 -7.08
CA VAL A 172 9.08 -4.81 -8.49
C VAL A 172 9.72 -5.92 -9.31
N GLY A 173 8.92 -6.64 -10.09
CA GLY A 173 9.37 -7.79 -10.87
C GLY A 173 8.23 -8.51 -11.60
N ASP A 174 8.61 -9.43 -12.48
CA ASP A 174 7.67 -10.26 -13.23
C ASP A 174 7.01 -11.33 -12.35
N LEU A 175 5.71 -11.57 -12.54
CA LEU A 175 4.96 -12.53 -11.72
C LEU A 175 5.34 -13.97 -12.02
N VAL A 176 5.64 -14.29 -13.27
CA VAL A 176 6.02 -15.64 -13.69
C VAL A 176 7.40 -16.02 -13.15
N GLU A 177 8.26 -15.03 -12.91
CA GLU A 177 9.55 -15.22 -12.23
C GLU A 177 9.41 -15.22 -10.70
N ILE A 178 8.73 -14.22 -10.12
CA ILE A 178 8.69 -14.01 -8.67
C ILE A 178 7.82 -15.05 -7.95
N LEU A 179 6.66 -15.41 -8.47
CA LEU A 179 5.72 -16.30 -7.76
C LEU A 179 6.29 -17.72 -7.55
N PRO A 180 6.94 -18.37 -8.53
CA PRO A 180 7.59 -19.66 -8.29
C PRO A 180 8.71 -19.59 -7.26
N LEU A 181 9.55 -18.54 -7.31
CA LEU A 181 10.63 -18.35 -6.34
C LEU A 181 10.07 -18.16 -4.93
N LEU A 182 9.05 -17.32 -4.78
CA LEU A 182 8.39 -17.10 -3.49
C LEU A 182 7.71 -18.37 -2.98
N THR A 183 7.05 -19.12 -3.86
CA THR A 183 6.46 -20.42 -3.51
C THR A 183 7.51 -21.36 -2.94
N LYS A 184 8.67 -21.46 -3.60
CA LYS A 184 9.79 -22.32 -3.17
C LYS A 184 10.40 -21.85 -1.85
N GLU A 185 10.56 -20.55 -1.64
CA GLU A 185 11.13 -19.98 -0.42
C GLU A 185 10.22 -20.15 0.81
N LEU A 186 8.91 -20.29 0.60
CA LEU A 186 7.92 -20.58 1.64
C LEU A 186 7.70 -22.07 1.88
N ASP A 187 8.21 -22.92 0.99
CA ASP A 187 8.08 -24.37 1.10
C ASP A 187 9.15 -24.94 2.04
N ASN A 188 8.70 -25.47 3.17
CA ASN A 188 9.55 -26.17 4.13
C ASN A 188 9.60 -27.69 3.88
N GLY A 189 8.96 -28.19 2.81
CA GLY A 189 8.93 -29.62 2.48
C GLY A 189 7.97 -30.44 3.35
N GLU A 190 7.23 -29.79 4.25
CA GLU A 190 6.27 -30.44 5.14
C GLU A 190 4.83 -30.05 4.79
N THR A 191 3.89 -30.93 5.07
CA THR A 191 2.46 -30.63 4.95
C THR A 191 2.08 -29.53 5.93
N LYS A 192 1.31 -28.54 5.46
CA LYS A 192 0.84 -27.45 6.32
C LYS A 192 -0.13 -27.99 7.38
N LYS A 193 0.09 -27.58 8.63
CA LYS A 193 -0.82 -27.90 9.75
C LYS A 193 -2.07 -27.02 9.67
N ASP A 194 -3.18 -27.47 10.23
CA ASP A 194 -4.36 -26.63 10.38
C ASP A 194 -4.02 -25.36 11.17
N ALA A 195 -4.36 -24.20 10.59
CA ALA A 195 -4.15 -22.94 11.25
C ALA A 195 -5.02 -22.85 12.52
N PRO A 196 -4.46 -22.34 13.63
CA PRO A 196 -5.27 -22.03 14.80
C PRO A 196 -6.32 -20.96 14.45
N PRO A 197 -7.35 -20.77 15.30
CA PRO A 197 -8.32 -19.71 15.11
C PRO A 197 -7.62 -18.36 14.91
N MET A 198 -8.03 -17.63 13.86
CA MET A 198 -7.40 -16.38 13.46
C MET A 198 -7.28 -15.40 14.64
N LYS A 199 -6.05 -15.08 15.02
CA LYS A 199 -5.75 -14.00 15.96
C LYS A 199 -5.28 -12.78 15.19
N LYS A 200 -6.05 -11.69 15.25
CA LYS A 200 -5.71 -10.45 14.56
C LYS A 200 -4.39 -9.88 15.11
N MET A 201 -3.40 -9.75 14.23
CA MET A 201 -2.11 -9.13 14.55
C MET A 201 -2.28 -7.61 14.65
N LYS A 202 -1.57 -6.98 15.59
CA LYS A 202 -1.48 -5.52 15.66
C LYS A 202 -0.66 -5.01 14.48
N ARG A 203 -1.13 -3.96 13.82
CA ARG A 203 -0.36 -3.31 12.76
C ARG A 203 0.87 -2.63 13.34
N VAL A 204 2.03 -2.92 12.77
CA VAL A 204 3.26 -2.16 13.02
C VAL A 204 3.21 -0.92 12.16
N ILE A 205 2.58 0.12 12.69
CA ILE A 205 2.54 1.45 12.05
C ILE A 205 3.88 2.12 12.39
N PRO A 206 4.67 2.58 11.40
CA PRO A 206 5.83 3.41 11.67
C PRO A 206 5.38 4.59 12.54
N ARG A 207 5.97 4.77 13.72
CA ARG A 207 5.65 5.93 14.55
C ARG A 207 6.11 7.17 13.81
N VAL A 208 5.15 7.96 13.33
CA VAL A 208 5.40 9.35 12.95
C VAL A 208 5.77 10.07 14.24
N VAL A 209 7.06 10.41 14.38
CA VAL A 209 7.51 11.28 15.46
C VAL A 209 7.17 12.69 15.01
N TYR A 210 5.95 13.15 15.35
CA TYR A 210 5.62 14.56 15.20
C TYR A 210 6.63 15.37 15.98
N SER A 211 7.45 16.15 15.28
CA SER A 211 8.24 17.18 15.92
C SER A 211 7.23 18.21 16.47
N PRO A 212 7.25 18.57 17.76
CA PRO A 212 6.28 19.48 18.39
C PRO A 212 6.40 20.95 17.91
N HIS A 213 7.03 21.15 16.76
CA HIS A 213 7.51 22.40 16.21
C HIS A 213 7.03 22.45 14.77
N VAL A 214 5.98 23.23 14.49
CA VAL A 214 5.47 23.44 13.13
C VAL A 214 6.21 24.62 12.56
N TYR A 215 7.04 24.41 11.54
CA TYR A 215 7.79 25.51 10.92
C TYR A 215 6.96 26.10 9.79
N VAL A 216 6.69 27.41 9.86
CA VAL A 216 5.86 28.12 8.89
C VAL A 216 6.66 29.22 8.23
N CYS A 217 6.67 29.27 6.89
CA CYS A 217 7.30 30.33 6.13
C CYS A 217 6.61 31.67 6.44
N SER A 218 7.35 32.67 6.88
CA SER A 218 6.81 34.00 7.15
C SER A 218 6.39 34.75 5.88
N GLY A 219 6.92 34.38 4.71
CA GLY A 219 6.62 35.02 3.42
C GLY A 219 5.27 34.61 2.85
N CYS A 220 5.03 33.30 2.71
CA CYS A 220 3.82 32.77 2.07
C CYS A 220 2.91 31.92 2.98
N GLY A 221 3.33 31.64 4.21
CA GLY A 221 2.59 30.78 5.13
C GLY A 221 2.75 29.28 4.89
N HIS A 222 3.69 28.85 4.04
CA HIS A 222 3.96 27.43 3.80
C HIS A 222 4.36 26.72 5.10
N GLU A 223 3.64 25.66 5.46
CA GLU A 223 3.95 24.81 6.60
C GLU A 223 4.88 23.67 6.17
N TYR A 224 6.12 23.65 6.66
CA TYR A 224 7.02 22.54 6.41
C TYR A 224 6.54 21.29 7.14
N ASN A 225 6.17 20.26 6.38
CA ASN A 225 5.78 18.98 6.92
C ASN A 225 6.92 17.96 6.80
N PRO A 226 7.59 17.59 7.90
CA PRO A 226 8.68 16.63 7.87
C PRO A 226 8.25 15.28 7.30
N ASP A 227 6.98 14.87 7.44
CA ASP A 227 6.49 13.58 6.92
C ASP A 227 6.38 13.52 5.40
N LEU A 228 6.25 14.67 4.73
CA LEU A 228 6.19 14.73 3.27
C LEU A 228 7.58 14.98 2.68
N GLY A 229 8.46 15.63 3.43
CA GLY A 229 9.70 16.18 2.88
C GLY A 229 9.39 17.23 1.82
N ASP A 230 10.32 17.42 0.89
CA ASP A 230 10.20 18.31 -0.26
C ASP A 230 10.81 17.63 -1.49
N GLU A 231 9.95 17.02 -2.32
CA GLU A 231 10.36 16.23 -3.49
C GLU A 231 11.03 17.09 -4.58
N ASP A 232 10.71 18.39 -4.63
CA ASP A 232 11.30 19.34 -5.58
C ASP A 232 12.76 19.66 -5.24
N SER A 233 13.08 19.71 -3.94
CA SER A 233 14.43 19.98 -3.41
C SER A 233 15.17 18.72 -2.91
N ASP A 234 14.77 17.52 -3.34
CA ASP A 234 15.33 16.21 -2.93
C ASP A 234 15.33 15.95 -1.40
N ILE A 235 14.45 16.61 -0.66
CA ILE A 235 14.30 16.40 0.78
C ILE A 235 13.40 15.20 1.04
N LYS A 236 13.98 14.16 1.64
CA LYS A 236 13.25 12.91 1.89
C LYS A 236 12.17 13.10 2.98
N PRO A 237 11.03 12.39 2.84
CA PRO A 237 10.08 12.17 3.93
C PRO A 237 10.79 11.73 5.22
N GLY A 238 10.45 12.36 6.34
CA GLY A 238 11.03 12.15 7.67
C GLY A 238 12.18 13.11 8.03
N THR A 239 12.64 13.97 7.11
CA THR A 239 13.68 14.98 7.40
C THR A 239 13.11 16.05 8.33
N ARG A 240 13.81 16.41 9.41
CA ARG A 240 13.35 17.48 10.32
C ARG A 240 13.73 18.84 9.73
N PHE A 241 12.97 19.88 10.06
CA PHE A 241 13.26 21.23 9.59
C PHE A 241 14.69 21.70 9.92
N LYS A 242 15.20 21.33 11.09
CA LYS A 242 16.58 21.64 11.51
C LYS A 242 17.62 20.98 10.60
N ASP A 243 17.33 19.78 10.12
CA ASP A 243 18.23 18.95 9.29
C ASP A 243 18.15 19.31 7.79
N LEU A 244 17.28 20.26 7.39
CA LEU A 244 17.26 20.78 6.02
C LEU A 244 18.61 21.44 5.65
N PRO A 245 19.07 21.35 4.39
CA PRO A 245 20.22 22.10 3.91
C PRO A 245 20.09 23.61 4.18
N GLU A 246 21.21 24.31 4.38
CA GLU A 246 21.19 25.77 4.59
C GLU A 246 20.70 26.55 3.37
N ASP A 247 20.95 26.01 2.17
CA ASP A 247 20.52 26.56 0.88
C ASP A 247 19.06 26.19 0.53
N TRP A 248 18.39 25.40 1.38
CA TRP A 248 17.00 25.03 1.12
C TRP A 248 16.08 26.26 1.18
N THR A 249 15.25 26.42 0.16
CA THR A 249 14.29 27.52 0.04
C THR A 249 12.86 27.00 0.10
N CYS A 250 11.94 27.86 0.53
CA CYS A 250 10.51 27.62 0.52
C CYS A 250 10.03 27.22 -0.89
N PRO A 251 9.36 26.08 -1.07
CA PRO A 251 8.90 25.63 -2.39
C PRO A 251 7.76 26.49 -2.96
N ASP A 252 7.02 27.23 -2.11
CA ASP A 252 5.91 28.08 -2.55
C ASP A 252 6.35 29.48 -3.00
N CYS A 253 7.38 30.06 -2.39
CA CYS A 253 7.77 31.45 -2.64
C CYS A 253 9.27 31.70 -2.81
N GLY A 254 10.13 30.70 -2.62
CA GLY A 254 11.57 30.83 -2.72
C GLY A 254 12.25 31.53 -1.54
N ASP A 255 11.51 31.87 -0.47
CA ASP A 255 12.12 32.44 0.75
C ASP A 255 13.15 31.47 1.35
N PRO A 256 14.29 31.98 1.86
CA PRO A 256 15.31 31.13 2.47
C PRO A 256 14.78 30.41 3.71
N LYS A 257 15.41 29.29 4.08
CA LYS A 257 15.13 28.54 5.33
C LYS A 257 15.05 29.45 6.57
N SER A 258 15.83 30.52 6.63
CA SER A 258 15.82 31.51 7.72
C SER A 258 14.51 32.28 7.85
N GLY A 259 13.69 32.33 6.81
CA GLY A 259 12.35 32.93 6.81
C GLY A 259 11.26 32.05 7.44
N TYR A 260 11.59 30.85 7.93
CA TYR A 260 10.62 30.02 8.64
C TYR A 260 10.64 30.31 10.14
N ILE A 261 9.45 30.42 10.71
CA ILE A 261 9.22 30.61 12.14
C ILE A 261 8.72 29.31 12.78
N ASP A 262 9.15 29.05 14.02
CA ASP A 262 8.62 27.96 14.85
C ASP A 262 7.25 28.35 15.40
N ALA A 263 6.18 27.88 14.76
CA ALA A 263 4.83 27.94 15.29
C ALA A 263 4.66 26.79 16.30
N LYS A 264 4.81 27.11 17.58
CA LYS A 264 4.47 26.22 18.70
C LYS A 264 2.97 26.00 18.84
#